data_AF-A0A3D0ZK45-F1
#
_entry.id   AF-A0A3D0ZK45-F1
#
_cell.length_a   1.000
_cell.length_b   1.000
_cell.length_c   1.000
_cell.angle_alpha   90.00
_cell.angle_beta   90.00
_cell.angle_gamma   90.00
#
_symmetry.space_group_name_H-M   'P 1'
#
loop_
_entity.id
_entity.type
_entity.pdbx_description
1 polymer ?
#
loop_
_entity_poly.entity_id
_entity_poly.type
_entity_poly.pdbx_seq_one_letter_code
_entity_poly.pdbx_strand_id
1 'polypeptide(L)'
;DEVADIVRIVEGVSGSVRMHGELALRFDYGHIVPWVRRDKHGVHAVAGPDSVYFVTDAPVHGESMRSVSDFTVQAGERVSFVLTWAPSHVPRPHSVHAETVLDTTLAYWRGWAAQCTVQGKYQDAVFRSLITLKALTYAPTGGIVAAVTTSLPEQLGGPRNWDYRYC
;
A
#
# COMPACT_ATOMS: atom_id res chain seq x y z
N ASP A 1 1.31 -6.60 15.70
CA ASP A 1 -0.09 -6.75 15.26
C ASP A 1 -0.06 -7.29 13.84
N GLU A 2 -0.80 -8.35 13.52
CA GLU A 2 -0.87 -8.93 12.16
C GLU A 2 -1.70 -8.03 11.23
N VAL A 3 -1.26 -6.78 11.09
CA VAL A 3 -1.91 -5.73 10.31
C VAL A 3 -1.01 -5.34 9.16
N ALA A 4 -1.61 -4.84 8.08
CA ALA A 4 -0.88 -4.42 6.90
C ALA A 4 -1.04 -2.91 6.70
N ASP A 5 0.10 -2.20 6.65
CA ASP A 5 0.13 -0.76 6.44
C ASP A 5 0.61 -0.43 5.02
N ILE A 6 -0.07 0.52 4.38
CA ILE A 6 0.40 1.21 3.18
C ILE A 6 0.59 2.68 3.57
N VAL A 7 1.83 3.14 3.47
CA VAL A 7 2.20 4.52 3.75
C VAL A 7 2.60 5.21 2.46
N ARG A 8 2.02 6.39 2.20
CA ARG A 8 2.44 7.29 1.13
C ARG A 8 2.80 8.64 1.73
N ILE A 9 3.97 9.15 1.36
CA ILE A 9 4.46 10.46 1.78
C ILE A 9 4.66 11.29 0.51
N VAL A 10 3.99 12.43 0.44
CA VAL A 10 4.16 13.43 -0.61
C VAL A 10 5.12 14.49 -0.08
N GLU A 11 6.26 14.67 -0.74
CA GLU A 11 7.26 15.67 -0.38
C GLU A 11 7.32 16.77 -1.44
N GLY A 12 7.20 18.02 -1.00
CA GLY A 12 7.42 19.17 -1.85
C GLY A 12 8.92 19.40 -2.05
N VAL A 13 9.42 19.16 -3.26
CA VAL A 13 10.85 19.32 -3.55
C VAL A 13 11.20 20.79 -3.84
N SER A 14 10.37 21.48 -4.62
CA SER A 14 10.57 22.88 -4.98
C SER A 14 9.26 23.54 -5.39
N GLY A 15 9.16 24.86 -5.23
CA GLY A 15 7.95 25.62 -5.56
C GLY A 15 6.76 25.25 -4.69
N SER A 16 5.57 25.25 -5.29
CA SER A 16 4.29 24.94 -4.64
C SER A 16 3.37 24.26 -5.63
N VAL A 17 2.80 23.11 -5.24
CA VAL A 17 1.96 22.28 -6.11
C VAL A 17 0.62 22.03 -5.43
N ARG A 18 -0.47 22.34 -6.14
CA ARG A 18 -1.83 21.92 -5.75
C ARG A 18 -2.01 20.45 -6.12
N MET A 19 -2.39 19.66 -5.14
CA MET A 19 -2.59 18.22 -5.25
C MET A 19 -4.07 17.89 -5.07
N HIS A 20 -4.53 16.92 -5.85
CA HIS A 20 -5.83 16.30 -5.71
C HIS A 20 -5.62 14.79 -5.51
N GLY A 21 -6.20 14.25 -4.44
CA GLY A 21 -6.09 12.84 -4.08
C GLY A 21 -7.46 12.19 -3.91
N GLU A 22 -7.60 11.00 -4.47
CA GLU A 22 -8.80 10.17 -4.31
C GLU A 22 -8.44 8.81 -3.71
N LEU A 23 -9.18 8.41 -2.68
CA LEU A 23 -9.16 7.06 -2.13
C LEU A 23 -10.50 6.39 -2.43
N ALA A 24 -10.47 5.42 -3.34
CA ALA A 24 -11.61 4.59 -3.73
C ALA A 24 -11.41 3.16 -3.22
N LEU A 25 -11.91 2.85 -2.03
CA LEU A 25 -11.81 1.51 -1.46
C LEU A 25 -12.82 0.56 -2.12
N ARG A 26 -12.33 -0.58 -2.62
CA ARG A 26 -13.13 -1.63 -3.24
C ARG A 26 -12.62 -3.00 -2.81
N PHE A 27 -13.51 -3.82 -2.27
CA PHE A 27 -13.22 -5.18 -1.81
C PHE A 27 -13.88 -6.20 -2.72
N ASP A 28 -13.49 -7.46 -2.54
CA ASP A 28 -14.03 -8.60 -3.31
C ASP A 28 -14.06 -8.32 -4.82
N TYR A 29 -12.88 -8.14 -5.41
CA TYR A 29 -12.72 -7.88 -6.85
C TYR A 29 -13.48 -6.65 -7.41
N GLY A 30 -13.82 -5.68 -6.55
CA GLY A 30 -14.56 -4.51 -6.99
C GLY A 30 -16.04 -4.53 -6.61
N HIS A 31 -16.57 -5.67 -6.16
CA HIS A 31 -18.00 -5.86 -5.91
C HIS A 31 -18.48 -5.16 -4.64
N ILE A 32 -17.60 -4.98 -3.66
CA ILE A 32 -17.97 -4.42 -2.36
C ILE A 32 -17.44 -3.00 -2.22
N VAL A 33 -18.37 -2.06 -2.00
CA VAL A 33 -18.07 -0.71 -1.53
C VAL A 33 -18.24 -0.68 -0.02
N PRO A 34 -17.22 -0.33 0.78
CA PRO A 34 -17.31 -0.38 2.23
C PRO A 34 -18.27 0.68 2.78
N TRP A 35 -18.81 0.42 3.97
CA TRP A 35 -19.44 1.45 4.78
C TRP A 35 -18.35 2.31 5.44
N VAL A 36 -18.43 3.63 5.29
CA VAL A 36 -17.38 4.57 5.71
C VAL A 36 -17.90 5.51 6.79
N ARG A 37 -17.14 5.66 7.87
CA ARG A 37 -17.37 6.66 8.92
C ARG A 37 -16.09 7.45 9.21
N ARG A 38 -16.24 8.67 9.71
CA ARG A 38 -15.14 9.48 10.22
C ARG A 38 -15.27 9.65 11.73
N ASP A 39 -14.17 9.51 12.44
CA ASP A 39 -14.07 9.82 13.87
C ASP A 39 -12.84 10.68 14.17
N LYS A 40 -12.57 10.94 15.45
CA LYS A 40 -11.44 11.75 15.91
C LYS A 40 -10.06 11.21 15.51
N HIS A 41 -10.00 9.97 15.05
CA HIS A 41 -8.77 9.29 14.65
C HIS A 41 -8.69 9.09 13.12
N GLY A 42 -9.56 9.71 12.32
CA GLY A 42 -9.53 9.61 10.86
C GLY A 42 -10.73 8.88 10.26
N VAL A 43 -10.53 8.33 9.07
CA VAL A 43 -11.56 7.58 8.32
C VAL A 43 -11.47 6.10 8.67
N HIS A 44 -12.60 5.46 8.90
CA HIS A 44 -12.71 4.03 9.12
C HIS A 44 -13.75 3.46 8.16
N ALA A 45 -13.33 2.47 7.37
CA ALA A 45 -14.14 1.78 6.39
C ALA A 45 -14.26 0.31 6.77
N VAL A 46 -15.47 -0.26 6.66
CA VAL A 46 -15.74 -1.68 6.95
C VAL A 46 -16.41 -2.33 5.74
N ALA A 47 -15.86 -3.47 5.31
CA ALA A 47 -16.38 -4.31 4.23
C ALA A 47 -16.38 -5.78 4.68
N GLY A 48 -17.47 -6.25 5.29
CA GLY A 48 -17.58 -7.63 5.76
C GLY A 48 -16.47 -7.99 6.77
N PRO A 49 -15.58 -8.96 6.45
CA PRO A 49 -14.49 -9.36 7.34
C PRO A 49 -13.32 -8.36 7.38
N ASP A 50 -13.33 -7.32 6.54
CA ASP A 50 -12.23 -6.37 6.38
C ASP A 50 -12.55 -5.00 6.98
N SER A 51 -11.58 -4.44 7.68
CA SER A 51 -11.57 -3.05 8.12
C SER A 51 -10.34 -2.31 7.58
N VAL A 52 -10.54 -1.07 7.15
CA VAL A 52 -9.47 -0.17 6.72
C VAL A 52 -9.56 1.14 7.48
N TYR A 53 -8.43 1.54 8.06
CA TYR A 53 -8.26 2.80 8.77
C TYR A 53 -7.37 3.71 7.94
N PHE A 54 -7.84 4.92 7.67
CA PHE A 54 -7.13 5.91 6.87
C PHE A 54 -6.88 7.17 7.71
N VAL A 55 -5.60 7.50 7.85
CA VAL A 55 -5.10 8.63 8.64
C VAL A 55 -4.25 9.52 7.75
N THR A 56 -4.50 10.82 7.82
CA THR A 56 -3.74 11.85 7.11
C THR A 56 -3.95 13.20 7.79
N ASP A 57 -2.95 14.08 7.66
CA ASP A 57 -3.04 15.48 8.10
C ASP A 57 -3.71 16.37 7.04
N ALA A 58 -3.86 15.88 5.81
CA ALA A 58 -4.55 16.60 4.75
C ALA A 58 -6.07 16.69 5.03
N PRO A 59 -6.75 17.76 4.59
CA PRO A 59 -8.20 17.83 4.66
C PRO A 59 -8.81 16.71 3.82
N VAL A 60 -9.75 15.97 4.40
CA VAL A 60 -10.47 14.87 3.74
C VAL A 60 -11.96 15.06 3.89
N HIS A 61 -12.69 14.83 2.81
CA HIS A 61 -14.15 14.75 2.81
C HIS A 61 -14.63 13.59 1.92
N GLY A 62 -15.89 13.20 2.08
CA GLY A 62 -16.50 12.14 1.26
C GLY A 62 -17.21 12.74 0.04
N GLU A 63 -16.98 12.15 -1.12
CA GLU A 63 -17.66 12.51 -2.37
C GLU A 63 -17.84 11.26 -3.24
N SER A 64 -19.04 11.03 -3.80
CA SER A 64 -19.28 9.97 -4.80
C SER A 64 -18.71 8.59 -4.44
N MET A 65 -18.87 8.17 -3.18
CA MET A 65 -18.33 6.90 -2.64
C MET A 65 -16.79 6.80 -2.66
N ARG A 66 -16.11 7.94 -2.48
CA ARG A 66 -14.65 8.13 -2.37
C ARG A 66 -14.34 9.04 -1.19
N SER A 67 -13.12 8.92 -0.66
CA SER A 67 -12.54 9.95 0.20
C SER A 67 -11.65 10.84 -0.65
N VAL A 68 -11.94 12.13 -0.70
CA VAL A 68 -11.26 13.14 -1.53
C VAL A 68 -10.46 14.09 -0.66
N SER A 69 -9.28 14.47 -1.13
CA SER A 69 -8.38 15.41 -0.47
C SER A 69 -7.77 16.39 -1.47
N ASP A 70 -7.99 17.67 -1.24
CA ASP A 70 -7.38 18.78 -1.98
C ASP A 70 -6.47 19.57 -1.05
N PHE A 71 -5.19 19.66 -1.39
CA PHE A 71 -4.18 20.28 -0.55
C PHE A 71 -3.07 20.89 -1.40
N THR A 72 -2.26 21.74 -0.81
CA THR A 72 -1.07 22.31 -1.46
C THR A 72 0.16 21.83 -0.72
N VAL A 73 1.20 21.46 -1.44
CA VAL A 73 2.50 21.08 -0.87
C VAL A 73 3.56 22.04 -1.37
N GLN A 74 4.22 22.71 -0.43
CA GLN A 74 5.32 23.64 -0.68
C GLN A 74 6.68 22.95 -0.50
N ALA A 75 7.73 23.57 -1.03
CA ALA A 75 9.10 23.11 -0.84
C ALA A 75 9.43 22.86 0.64
N GLY A 76 9.89 21.66 0.97
CA GLY A 76 10.21 21.21 2.33
C GLY A 76 9.03 20.67 3.13
N GLU A 77 7.79 20.85 2.67
CA GLU A 77 6.60 20.27 3.33
C GLU A 77 6.46 18.79 2.97
N ARG A 78 5.97 18.01 3.92
CA ARG A 78 5.61 16.61 3.74
C ARG A 78 4.19 16.36 4.22
N VAL A 79 3.42 15.64 3.41
CA VAL A 79 2.05 15.24 3.72
C VAL A 79 1.95 13.73 3.64
N SER A 80 1.52 13.10 4.73
CA SER A 80 1.45 11.63 4.82
C SER A 80 0.02 11.10 4.73
N PHE A 81 -0.09 9.91 4.17
CA PHE A 81 -1.31 9.14 4.00
C PHE A 81 -1.03 7.71 4.46
N VAL A 82 -1.66 7.31 5.56
CA VAL A 82 -1.48 5.99 6.18
C VAL A 82 -2.77 5.22 6.03
N LEU A 83 -2.68 4.06 5.41
CA LEU A 83 -3.79 3.11 5.24
C LEU A 83 -3.44 1.82 5.97
N THR A 84 -4.19 1.48 7.01
CA THR A 84 -3.99 0.27 7.81
C THR A 84 -5.16 -0.68 7.58
N TRP A 85 -4.88 -1.90 7.13
CA TRP A 85 -5.85 -2.99 7.06
C TRP A 85 -5.76 -3.88 8.30
N ALA A 86 -6.92 -4.32 8.79
CA ALA A 86 -7.05 -5.34 9.81
C ALA A 86 -8.38 -6.11 9.65
N PRO A 87 -8.50 -7.32 10.21
CA PRO A 87 -9.80 -7.99 10.30
C PRO A 87 -10.82 -7.12 11.05
N SER A 88 -12.06 -7.04 10.56
CA SER A 88 -13.08 -6.14 11.11
C SER A 88 -13.54 -6.50 12.53
N HIS A 89 -13.29 -7.74 12.94
CA HIS A 89 -13.64 -8.26 14.26
C HIS A 89 -12.56 -8.02 15.33
N VAL A 90 -11.37 -7.53 14.95
CA VAL A 90 -10.32 -7.20 15.92
C VAL A 90 -10.41 -5.73 16.36
N PRO A 91 -9.89 -5.37 17.54
CA PRO A 91 -9.81 -3.97 17.95
C PRO A 91 -9.04 -3.12 16.94
N ARG A 92 -9.37 -1.83 16.89
CA ARG A 92 -8.68 -0.86 16.04
C ARG A 92 -7.17 -0.92 16.30
N PRO A 93 -6.33 -1.10 15.26
CA PRO A 93 -4.88 -1.08 15.40
C PRO A 93 -4.37 0.30 15.85
N HIS A 94 -3.20 0.31 16.47
CA HIS A 94 -2.50 1.55 16.77
C HIS A 94 -2.12 2.26 15.48
N SER A 95 -2.28 3.59 15.46
CA SER A 95 -1.82 4.40 14.34
C SER A 95 -0.30 4.38 14.29
N VAL A 96 0.25 4.19 13.09
CA VAL A 96 1.69 4.22 12.84
C VAL A 96 2.13 5.61 12.39
N HIS A 97 3.36 5.98 12.74
CA HIS A 97 3.97 7.23 12.30
C HIS A 97 4.65 7.01 10.93
N ALA A 98 4.25 7.76 9.92
CA ALA A 98 4.64 7.53 8.52
C ALA A 98 6.17 7.49 8.31
N GLU A 99 6.90 8.44 8.88
CA GLU A 99 8.37 8.50 8.77
C GLU A 99 9.04 7.31 9.45
N THR A 100 8.51 6.86 10.59
CA THR A 100 9.05 5.70 11.30
C THR A 100 8.86 4.42 10.48
N VAL A 101 7.71 4.28 9.82
CA VAL A 101 7.45 3.16 8.91
C VAL A 101 8.38 3.22 7.68
N LEU A 102 8.61 4.41 7.12
CA LEU A 102 9.54 4.59 6.02
C LEU A 102 10.96 4.17 6.40
N ASP A 103 11.48 4.69 7.52
CA ASP A 103 12.83 4.40 7.98
C ASP A 103 13.05 2.92 8.27
N THR A 104 12.11 2.29 8.98
CA THR A 104 12.17 0.85 9.30
C THR A 104 12.07 -0.02 8.05
N THR A 105 11.21 0.34 7.10
CA THR A 105 11.08 -0.35 5.81
C THR A 105 12.37 -0.25 4.99
N LEU A 106 12.95 0.96 4.90
CA LEU A 106 14.21 1.18 4.18
C LEU A 106 15.36 0.42 4.83
N ALA A 107 15.47 0.46 6.16
CA ALA A 107 16.51 -0.26 6.90
C ALA A 107 16.41 -1.78 6.67
N TYR A 108 15.20 -2.34 6.74
CA TYR A 108 14.94 -3.76 6.47
C TYR A 108 15.40 -4.15 5.06
N TRP A 109 14.91 -3.45 4.02
CA TRP A 109 15.22 -3.81 2.64
C TRP A 109 16.70 -3.59 2.29
N ARG A 110 17.31 -2.51 2.79
CA ARG A 110 18.76 -2.28 2.61
C ARG A 110 19.58 -3.36 3.30
N GLY A 111 19.25 -3.72 4.54
CA GLY A 111 19.95 -4.75 5.30
C GLY A 111 19.81 -6.14 4.69
N TRP A 112 18.62 -6.49 4.20
CA TRP A 112 18.40 -7.75 3.49
C TRP A 112 19.18 -7.78 2.17
N ALA A 113 19.07 -6.72 1.36
CA ALA A 113 19.66 -6.68 0.04
C ALA A 113 21.20 -6.57 0.06
N ALA A 114 21.79 -5.99 1.12
CA ALA A 114 23.24 -5.93 1.32
C ALA A 114 23.92 -7.31 1.45
N GLN A 115 23.16 -8.38 1.65
CA GLN A 115 23.67 -9.76 1.70
C GLN A 115 23.97 -10.33 0.29
N CYS A 116 23.49 -9.67 -0.77
CA CYS A 116 23.76 -10.09 -2.14
C CYS A 116 25.18 -9.70 -2.57
N THR A 117 26.03 -10.69 -2.86
CA THR A 117 27.44 -10.49 -3.26
C THR A 117 27.67 -10.63 -4.77
N VAL A 118 26.60 -10.66 -5.57
CA VAL A 118 26.68 -10.82 -7.03
C VAL A 118 27.43 -9.64 -7.65
N GLN A 119 28.40 -9.95 -8.52
CA GLN A 119 29.21 -8.97 -9.25
C GLN A 119 29.09 -9.17 -10.76
N GLY A 120 29.46 -8.14 -11.52
CA GLY A 120 29.59 -8.18 -12.97
C GLY A 120 28.46 -7.50 -13.72
N LYS A 121 28.46 -7.68 -15.05
CA LYS A 121 27.61 -6.96 -16.02
C LYS A 121 26.12 -6.87 -15.65
N TYR A 122 25.57 -7.91 -15.02
CA TYR A 122 24.13 -8.04 -14.77
C TYR A 122 23.74 -7.83 -13.31
N GLN A 123 24.65 -7.33 -12.48
CA GLN A 123 24.44 -7.16 -11.04
C GLN A 123 23.12 -6.43 -10.72
N ASP A 124 22.85 -5.30 -11.36
CA ASP A 124 21.64 -4.51 -11.09
C ASP A 124 20.34 -5.27 -11.44
N ALA A 125 20.36 -6.03 -12.53
CA ALA A 125 19.20 -6.83 -12.97
C ALA A 125 18.94 -8.01 -12.00
N VAL A 126 20.00 -8.68 -11.55
CA VAL A 126 19.92 -9.76 -10.56
C VAL A 126 19.41 -9.19 -9.24
N PHE A 127 19.97 -8.07 -8.78
CA PHE A 127 19.58 -7.41 -7.54
C PHE A 127 18.10 -7.01 -7.54
N ARG A 128 17.63 -6.36 -8.62
CA ARG A 128 16.21 -6.02 -8.77
C ARG A 128 15.32 -7.26 -8.74
N SER A 129 15.70 -8.33 -9.44
CA SER A 129 14.93 -9.57 -9.50
C SER A 129 14.83 -10.26 -8.14
N LEU A 130 15.91 -10.27 -7.36
CA LEU A 130 15.92 -10.84 -6.01
C LEU A 130 14.98 -10.08 -5.06
N ILE A 131 14.99 -8.74 -5.10
CA ILE A 131 14.05 -7.91 -4.33
C ILE A 131 12.61 -8.25 -4.72
N THR A 132 12.32 -8.39 -6.01
CA THR A 132 10.98 -8.76 -6.48
C THR A 132 10.57 -10.13 -5.97
N LEU A 133 11.40 -11.17 -6.13
CA LEU A 133 11.09 -12.52 -5.63
C LEU A 133 10.86 -12.55 -4.12
N LYS A 134 11.67 -11.80 -3.36
CA LYS A 134 11.48 -11.65 -1.91
C LYS A 134 10.14 -10.99 -1.57
N ALA A 135 9.72 -9.98 -2.33
CA ALA A 135 8.44 -9.30 -2.14
C ALA A 135 7.23 -10.18 -2.51
N LEU A 136 7.41 -11.17 -3.41
CA LEU A 136 6.38 -12.16 -3.78
C LEU A 136 6.27 -13.31 -2.77
N THR A 137 7.11 -13.35 -1.73
CA THR A 137 7.15 -14.44 -0.76
C THR A 137 6.20 -14.15 0.41
N TYR A 138 5.19 -15.00 0.61
CA TYR A 138 4.30 -14.97 1.76
C TYR A 138 5.10 -15.31 3.03
N ALA A 139 5.30 -14.30 3.88
CA ALA A 139 6.21 -14.39 5.01
C ALA A 139 5.91 -15.55 5.99
N PRO A 140 4.64 -15.89 6.31
CA PRO A 140 4.34 -16.95 7.27
C PRO A 140 4.74 -18.37 6.83
N THR A 141 4.63 -18.71 5.55
CA THR A 141 4.89 -20.09 5.05
C THR A 141 6.05 -20.19 4.08
N GLY A 142 6.51 -19.08 3.50
CA GLY A 142 7.51 -19.06 2.43
C GLY A 142 6.94 -19.39 1.05
N GLY A 143 5.62 -19.56 0.91
CA GLY A 143 4.97 -19.73 -0.40
C GLY A 143 5.22 -18.50 -1.29
N ILE A 144 5.46 -18.72 -2.58
CA ILE A 144 5.77 -17.66 -3.54
C ILE A 144 4.61 -17.55 -4.51
N VAL A 145 3.97 -16.39 -4.56
CA VAL A 145 2.90 -16.11 -5.53
C VAL A 145 3.51 -15.90 -6.92
N ALA A 146 2.78 -16.26 -7.96
CA ALA A 146 3.29 -16.13 -9.33
C ALA A 146 3.44 -14.65 -9.75
N ALA A 147 2.51 -13.78 -9.35
CA ALA A 147 2.60 -12.32 -9.51
C ALA A 147 1.65 -11.57 -8.54
N VAL A 148 2.05 -10.39 -8.07
CA VAL A 148 1.21 -9.48 -7.25
C VAL A 148 0.31 -8.56 -8.09
N THR A 149 -0.11 -9.03 -9.27
CA THR A 149 -1.02 -8.29 -10.16
C THR A 149 -2.35 -9.01 -10.24
N THR A 150 -3.45 -8.29 -10.04
CA THR A 150 -4.79 -8.80 -10.36
C THR A 150 -5.12 -8.51 -11.82
N SER A 151 -5.85 -9.41 -12.46
CA SER A 151 -6.63 -9.13 -13.69
C SER A 151 -5.87 -8.93 -15.01
N LEU A 152 -4.58 -9.28 -15.11
CA LEU A 152 -3.91 -9.38 -16.42
C LEU A 152 -3.98 -10.82 -16.92
N PRO A 153 -4.73 -11.10 -18.00
CA PRO A 153 -4.72 -12.43 -18.59
C PRO A 153 -3.38 -12.68 -19.25
N GLU A 154 -2.92 -13.94 -19.26
CA GLU A 154 -1.71 -14.33 -20.00
C GLU A 154 -1.85 -14.00 -21.49
N GLN A 155 -3.08 -14.14 -22.00
CA GLN A 155 -3.47 -13.78 -23.36
C GLN A 155 -4.89 -13.22 -23.35
N LEU A 156 -5.08 -12.02 -23.89
CA LEU A 156 -6.41 -11.43 -24.08
C LEU A 156 -7.31 -12.36 -24.90
N GLY A 157 -8.46 -12.75 -24.35
CA GLY A 157 -9.41 -13.68 -24.98
C GLY A 157 -9.01 -15.15 -24.95
N GLY A 158 -7.86 -15.50 -24.35
CA GLY A 158 -7.41 -16.87 -24.17
C GLY A 158 -8.03 -17.56 -22.94
N PRO A 159 -7.81 -18.88 -22.78
CA PRO A 159 -8.32 -19.64 -21.63
C PRO A 159 -7.48 -19.45 -20.35
N ARG A 160 -6.34 -18.75 -20.42
CA ARG A 160 -5.37 -18.59 -19.32
C ARG A 160 -5.56 -17.26 -18.59
N ASN A 161 -6.69 -17.15 -17.89
CA ASN A 161 -7.10 -15.95 -17.14
C ASN A 161 -7.03 -16.17 -15.62
N TRP A 162 -6.01 -16.89 -15.16
CA TRP A 162 -5.84 -17.22 -13.74
C TRP A 162 -5.51 -15.98 -12.92
N ASP A 163 -5.84 -16.02 -11.62
CA ASP A 163 -5.35 -15.03 -10.68
C ASP A 163 -3.96 -15.45 -10.16
N TYR A 164 -2.93 -14.75 -10.60
CA TYR A 164 -1.53 -15.07 -10.33
C TYR A 164 -1.09 -14.73 -8.89
N ARG A 165 -1.99 -14.18 -8.07
CA ARG A 165 -1.72 -13.87 -6.66
C ARG A 165 -1.79 -15.10 -5.74
N TYR A 166 -2.12 -16.27 -6.27
CA TYR A 166 -2.23 -17.52 -5.53
C TYR A 166 -1.18 -18.54 -6.01
N CYS A 167 -0.81 -19.48 -5.14
CA CYS A 167 0.17 -20.55 -5.38
C CYS A 167 -0.34 -21.91 -4.90
#